data_AF-A0AAW1BKZ9-F1
#
_entry.id   AF-A0AAW1BKZ9-F1
#
_cell.length_a   1.000
_cell.length_b   1.000
_cell.length_c   1.000
_cell.angle_alpha   90.00
_cell.angle_beta   90.00
_cell.angle_gamma   90.00
#
_symmetry.space_group_name_H-M   'P 1'
#
loop_
_entity.id
_entity.type
_entity.pdbx_description
1 polymer ?
#
loop_
_entity_poly.entity_id
_entity_poly.type
_entity_poly.pdbx_seq_one_letter_code
_entity_poly.pdbx_strand_id
1 'polypeptide(L)'
;MNRQKATYDEQFINFDQFGTDIHAEIEKLFQKTFLYTKPANNEWQLPDPSQVFTSNHEAFSSLEALKDSLNEVKNKLSDKQLDEWHQHTSFTNKAGKVIAHVKKLVNAELCTQAWCKFHEVVCSFPLLPSDALQNGELNSVHLCEAPGAFIASLNHYLKSHRIPCDWNWVANTLNPYHEANDTLMMIMDDRLIANTLPWWYFGPENTGDVTSLNHLTGLQHFISNMATVHLVTSDGSFDCQGNPGEQETLVSPLHYCETVTALMTLGHGGSFVLKMFTLFEHSSVNLLFLLNCSFEEVHVFKPATSKAGNSEVYVVCLRYLGREAIHFVLSKMLQNFGSELVTKALFPQHLIPESFLKIHEECCLFFHKHQTETISENLRLFDYMDEAEQARLNALRDCCVKYFLQRFQLKPISRNNWLVKKPHAGYSMNSKWFGQRNKYFCTYNERKLLESLSWEDKIVKGCLNQWIDEHVLGNVGKGCVLEGAPGNLDCRLCIIGAV
;
A
#
# COMPACT_ATOMS: atom_id res chain seq x y z
N MET A 1 -43.62 -6.15 -25.83
CA MET A 1 -42.30 -6.83 -25.79
C MET A 1 -41.48 -6.23 -24.65
N ASN A 2 -41.79 -6.67 -23.43
CA ASN A 2 -41.05 -6.33 -22.22
C ASN A 2 -39.87 -7.30 -22.09
N ARG A 3 -38.63 -6.82 -22.28
CA ARG A 3 -37.46 -7.53 -21.75
C ARG A 3 -37.41 -7.25 -20.25
N GLN A 4 -38.11 -8.08 -19.47
CA GLN A 4 -37.85 -8.22 -18.05
C GLN A 4 -36.37 -8.53 -17.86
N LYS A 5 -35.63 -7.59 -17.26
CA LYS A 5 -34.33 -7.89 -16.65
C LYS A 5 -34.59 -8.97 -15.62
N ALA A 6 -33.97 -10.13 -15.82
CA ALA A 6 -33.98 -11.22 -14.85
C ALA A 6 -33.66 -10.65 -13.46
N THR A 7 -34.58 -10.88 -12.54
CA THR A 7 -34.40 -10.64 -11.11
C THR A 7 -33.22 -11.47 -10.61
N TYR A 8 -32.51 -10.90 -9.65
CA TYR A 8 -31.34 -11.48 -8.99
C TYR A 8 -31.78 -12.63 -8.09
N ASP A 9 -32.23 -13.73 -8.70
CA ASP A 9 -32.58 -14.98 -8.02
C ASP A 9 -31.43 -15.97 -8.20
N GLU A 10 -30.78 -16.29 -7.09
CA GLU A 10 -30.34 -17.65 -6.73
C GLU A 10 -29.72 -18.53 -7.84
N GLN A 11 -28.84 -18.00 -8.68
CA GLN A 11 -27.71 -18.83 -9.10
C GLN A 11 -26.79 -18.93 -7.89
N PHE A 12 -27.16 -19.87 -7.01
CA PHE A 12 -26.34 -20.36 -5.91
C PHE A 12 -24.89 -20.32 -6.36
N ILE A 13 -24.10 -19.51 -5.68
CA ILE A 13 -22.66 -19.65 -5.65
C ILE A 13 -22.45 -21.04 -5.03
N ASN A 14 -22.55 -22.08 -5.86
CA ASN A 14 -22.53 -23.46 -5.40
C ASN A 14 -21.08 -23.72 -4.98
N PHE A 15 -20.90 -23.67 -3.67
CA PHE A 15 -19.63 -23.88 -3.00
C PHE A 15 -19.24 -25.35 -3.04
N ASP A 16 -20.22 -26.24 -2.99
CA ASP A 16 -20.06 -27.70 -2.97
C ASP A 16 -19.47 -28.30 -4.27
N GLN A 17 -19.15 -27.45 -5.25
CA GLN A 17 -18.50 -27.84 -6.49
C GLN A 17 -16.99 -28.07 -6.35
N PHE A 18 -16.36 -27.64 -5.25
CA PHE A 18 -14.92 -27.83 -5.05
C PHE A 18 -14.63 -28.87 -3.97
N GLY A 19 -13.45 -29.49 -4.07
CA GLY A 19 -12.98 -30.43 -3.06
C GLY A 19 -12.78 -29.75 -1.69
N THR A 20 -12.92 -30.52 -0.62
CA THR A 20 -12.72 -30.05 0.76
C THR A 20 -11.32 -29.47 1.00
N ASP A 21 -10.32 -29.99 0.29
CA ASP A 21 -8.95 -29.52 0.32
C ASP A 21 -8.79 -28.12 -0.30
N ILE A 22 -9.47 -27.85 -1.43
CA ILE A 22 -9.50 -26.53 -2.07
C ILE A 22 -10.14 -25.51 -1.13
N HIS A 23 -11.25 -25.88 -0.47
CA HIS A 23 -11.92 -25.02 0.50
C HIS A 23 -11.02 -24.66 1.67
N ALA A 24 -10.38 -25.65 2.30
CA ALA A 24 -9.48 -25.42 3.42
C ALA A 24 -8.31 -24.50 3.04
N GLU A 25 -7.76 -24.67 1.83
CA GLU A 25 -6.67 -23.84 1.33
C GLU A 25 -7.10 -22.39 1.06
N ILE A 26 -8.29 -22.18 0.51
CA ILE A 26 -8.87 -20.84 0.34
C ILE A 26 -9.22 -20.22 1.69
N GLU A 27 -9.80 -20.97 2.61
CA GLU A 27 -10.08 -20.45 3.96
C GLU A 27 -8.80 -19.98 4.65
N LYS A 28 -7.73 -20.78 4.61
CA LYS A 28 -6.40 -20.39 5.12
C LYS A 28 -5.89 -19.10 4.47
N LEU A 29 -6.15 -18.88 3.18
CA LEU A 29 -5.77 -17.65 2.47
C LEU A 29 -6.41 -16.39 3.08
N PHE A 30 -7.60 -16.50 3.67
CA PHE A 30 -8.32 -15.38 4.30
C PHE A 30 -8.09 -15.27 5.83
N GLN A 31 -7.32 -16.18 6.44
CA GLN A 31 -7.04 -16.21 7.88
C GLN A 31 -5.67 -15.63 8.26
N LYS A 32 -5.04 -14.84 7.36
CA LYS A 32 -3.73 -14.21 7.61
C LYS A 32 -3.87 -12.95 8.47
N THR A 33 -4.27 -13.14 9.72
CA THR A 33 -4.43 -12.09 10.72
C THR A 33 -3.66 -12.46 11.98
N PHE A 34 -2.96 -11.49 12.56
CA PHE A 34 -2.30 -11.61 13.85
C PHE A 34 -2.83 -10.52 14.80
N LEU A 35 -3.14 -10.87 16.04
CA LEU A 35 -3.60 -9.94 17.08
C LEU A 35 -2.50 -9.78 18.13
N TYR A 36 -2.15 -8.55 18.48
CA TYR A 36 -1.28 -8.28 19.63
C TYR A 36 -2.07 -8.48 20.93
N THR A 37 -1.74 -9.53 21.67
CA THR A 37 -2.38 -9.85 22.95
C THR A 37 -1.67 -9.14 24.09
N LYS A 38 -2.24 -8.05 24.57
CA LYS A 38 -1.68 -7.28 25.69
C LYS A 38 -1.67 -8.08 26.99
N PRO A 39 -0.61 -7.99 27.81
CA PRO A 39 -0.56 -8.69 29.08
C PRO A 39 -1.52 -8.04 30.10
N ALA A 40 -2.16 -8.86 30.94
CA ALA A 40 -3.17 -8.42 31.90
C ALA A 40 -2.64 -7.48 33.00
N ASN A 41 -1.32 -7.41 33.17
CA ASN A 41 -0.63 -6.56 34.15
C ASN A 41 -0.44 -5.11 33.67
N ASN A 42 -0.93 -4.73 32.48
CA ASN A 42 -0.72 -3.41 31.88
C ASN A 42 0.77 -3.01 31.81
N GLU A 43 1.66 -3.96 31.55
CA GLU A 43 3.10 -3.72 31.40
C GLU A 43 3.44 -2.81 30.22
N TRP A 44 2.64 -2.88 29.15
CA TRP A 44 2.86 -2.08 27.95
C TRP A 44 2.41 -0.64 28.19
N GLN A 45 3.34 0.20 28.60
CA GLN A 45 3.14 1.62 28.85
C GLN A 45 4.19 2.42 28.11
N LEU A 46 3.81 3.64 27.72
CA LEU A 46 4.75 4.55 27.08
C LEU A 46 5.84 4.97 28.08
N PRO A 47 7.12 5.00 27.65
CA PRO A 47 8.22 5.42 28.51
C PRO A 47 8.15 6.92 28.82
N ASP A 48 9.00 7.36 29.75
CA ASP A 48 9.10 8.78 30.10
C ASP A 48 9.43 9.64 28.86
N PRO A 49 8.71 10.75 28.61
CA PRO A 49 8.91 11.63 27.46
C PRO A 49 10.33 12.19 27.32
N SER A 50 11.12 12.25 28.41
CA SER A 50 12.53 12.65 28.39
C SER A 50 13.45 11.63 27.74
N GLN A 51 13.02 10.37 27.61
CA GLN A 51 13.78 9.29 26.99
C GLN A 51 13.46 9.07 25.51
N VAL A 52 12.42 9.73 24.99
CA VAL A 52 12.01 9.66 23.58
C VAL A 52 13.06 10.34 22.69
N PHE A 53 13.46 9.70 21.58
CA PHE A 53 14.52 10.19 20.67
C PHE A 53 15.92 10.36 21.27
N THR A 54 16.24 9.64 22.35
CA THR A 54 17.56 9.74 23.01
C THR A 54 18.64 8.82 22.45
N SER A 55 18.25 7.74 21.75
CA SER A 55 19.18 6.76 21.18
C SER A 55 19.06 6.69 19.65
N ASN A 56 20.08 6.10 19.01
CA ASN A 56 19.98 5.72 17.61
C ASN A 56 19.13 4.44 17.49
N HIS A 57 18.81 4.05 16.26
CA HIS A 57 18.26 2.73 15.99
C HIS A 57 19.27 1.63 16.32
N GLU A 58 18.77 0.52 16.87
CA GLU A 58 19.54 -0.64 17.28
C GLU A 58 18.78 -1.87 16.77
N ALA A 59 19.49 -2.80 16.13
CA ALA A 59 18.88 -3.99 15.56
C ALA A 59 18.55 -5.01 16.65
N PHE A 60 17.44 -5.71 16.48
CA PHE A 60 17.10 -6.89 17.28
C PHE A 60 17.64 -8.12 16.56
N SER A 61 18.57 -8.85 17.19
CA SER A 61 19.27 -9.97 16.55
C SER A 61 18.32 -11.05 15.99
N SER A 62 17.21 -11.32 16.67
CA SER A 62 16.14 -12.22 16.23
C SER A 62 15.44 -11.74 14.95
N LEU A 63 15.11 -10.45 14.88
CA LEU A 63 14.43 -9.83 13.73
C LEU A 63 15.39 -9.64 12.55
N GLU A 64 16.67 -9.34 12.82
CA GLU A 64 17.72 -9.25 11.80
C GLU A 64 17.93 -10.62 11.12
N ALA A 65 17.96 -11.71 11.90
CA ALA A 65 18.01 -13.06 11.34
C ALA A 65 16.79 -13.39 10.45
N LEU A 66 15.59 -12.90 10.81
CA LEU A 66 14.40 -13.05 9.96
C LEU A 66 14.50 -12.21 8.68
N LYS A 67 15.03 -10.98 8.77
CA LYS A 67 15.30 -10.10 7.63
C LYS A 67 16.24 -10.77 6.65
N ASP A 68 17.38 -11.28 7.13
CA ASP A 68 18.38 -11.96 6.32
C ASP A 68 17.80 -13.19 5.64
N SER A 69 17.13 -14.06 6.41
CA SER A 69 16.46 -15.25 5.87
C SER A 69 15.43 -14.92 4.79
N LEU A 70 14.62 -13.89 4.98
CA LEU A 70 13.63 -13.48 3.98
C LEU A 70 14.32 -12.90 2.72
N ASN A 71 15.36 -12.11 2.90
CA ASN A 71 16.11 -11.53 1.80
C ASN A 71 16.85 -12.60 0.99
N GLU A 72 17.38 -13.65 1.61
CA GLU A 72 17.92 -14.82 0.91
C GLU A 72 16.88 -15.47 -0.01
N VAL A 73 15.64 -15.63 0.46
CA VAL A 73 14.54 -16.19 -0.35
C VAL A 73 14.15 -15.23 -1.49
N LYS A 74 14.05 -13.93 -1.22
CA LYS A 74 13.76 -12.90 -2.25
C LYS A 74 14.86 -12.82 -3.31
N ASN A 75 16.12 -12.98 -2.92
CA ASN A 75 17.27 -12.91 -3.83
C ASN A 75 17.26 -14.02 -4.89
N LYS A 76 16.57 -15.15 -4.64
CA LYS A 76 16.33 -16.19 -5.66
C LYS A 76 15.49 -15.69 -6.86
N LEU A 77 14.85 -14.53 -6.72
CA LEU A 77 14.05 -13.88 -7.76
C LEU A 77 14.85 -12.91 -8.62
N SER A 78 16.08 -12.55 -8.21
CA SER A 78 16.84 -11.44 -8.81
C SER A 78 17.22 -11.66 -10.28
N ASP A 79 17.34 -12.92 -10.71
CA ASP A 79 17.67 -13.32 -12.09
C ASP A 79 16.44 -13.66 -12.94
N LYS A 80 15.22 -13.58 -12.39
CA LYS A 80 14.01 -13.89 -13.15
C LYS A 80 13.63 -12.71 -14.06
N GLN A 81 13.29 -13.03 -15.31
CA GLN A 81 12.76 -12.07 -16.26
C GLN A 81 11.48 -11.43 -15.70
N LEU A 82 11.46 -10.11 -15.59
CA LEU A 82 10.38 -9.39 -14.90
C LEU A 82 9.01 -9.71 -15.49
N ASP A 83 8.84 -9.60 -16.81
CA ASP A 83 7.54 -9.79 -17.45
C ASP A 83 7.06 -11.25 -17.35
N GLU A 84 7.93 -12.23 -17.57
CA GLU A 84 7.60 -13.65 -17.45
C GLU A 84 7.25 -14.02 -16.01
N TRP A 85 8.07 -13.60 -15.05
CA TRP A 85 7.79 -13.79 -13.63
C TRP A 85 6.48 -13.10 -13.23
N HIS A 86 6.21 -11.92 -13.78
CA HIS A 86 4.99 -11.20 -13.44
C HIS A 86 3.73 -11.88 -14.01
N GLN A 87 3.81 -12.41 -15.23
CA GLN A 87 2.76 -13.24 -15.82
C GLN A 87 2.52 -14.51 -15.01
N HIS A 88 3.60 -15.21 -14.65
CA HIS A 88 3.54 -16.42 -13.82
C HIS A 88 2.88 -16.17 -12.47
N THR A 89 3.40 -15.20 -11.70
CA THR A 89 2.85 -14.86 -10.38
C THR A 89 1.42 -14.33 -10.45
N SER A 90 1.01 -13.73 -11.57
CA SER A 90 -0.39 -13.34 -11.82
C SER A 90 -1.29 -14.56 -12.04
N PHE A 91 -0.77 -15.60 -12.69
CA PHE A 91 -1.48 -16.87 -12.89
C PHE A 91 -1.57 -17.69 -11.60
N THR A 92 -0.48 -17.83 -10.84
CA THR A 92 -0.47 -18.61 -9.59
C THR A 92 -1.16 -17.91 -8.42
N ASN A 93 -1.39 -16.59 -8.50
CA ASN A 93 -2.14 -15.86 -7.48
C ASN A 93 -3.58 -16.41 -7.34
N LYS A 94 -3.87 -17.09 -6.24
CA LYS A 94 -5.19 -17.66 -5.94
C LYS A 94 -6.32 -16.62 -5.95
N ALA A 95 -6.05 -15.37 -5.57
CA ALA A 95 -7.04 -14.28 -5.62
C ALA A 95 -7.07 -13.52 -6.96
N GLY A 96 -6.27 -13.93 -7.96
CA GLY A 96 -6.06 -13.17 -9.20
C GLY A 96 -7.31 -12.96 -10.06
N LYS A 97 -8.37 -13.76 -9.88
CA LYS A 97 -9.65 -13.60 -10.57
C LYS A 97 -10.65 -12.69 -9.83
N VAL A 98 -10.42 -12.36 -8.55
CA VAL A 98 -11.40 -11.64 -7.69
C VAL A 98 -11.76 -10.28 -8.26
N ILE A 99 -10.76 -9.44 -8.56
CA ILE A 99 -10.97 -8.04 -8.99
C ILE A 99 -11.86 -7.96 -10.24
N ALA A 100 -11.58 -8.81 -11.24
CA ALA A 100 -12.34 -8.83 -12.50
C ALA A 100 -13.82 -9.21 -12.27
N HIS A 101 -14.08 -10.14 -11.34
CA HIS A 101 -15.44 -10.56 -10.99
C HIS A 101 -16.16 -9.50 -10.16
N VAL A 102 -15.51 -8.91 -9.16
CA VAL A 102 -16.09 -7.82 -8.34
C VAL A 102 -16.51 -6.65 -9.22
N LYS A 103 -15.62 -6.21 -10.12
CA LYS A 103 -15.90 -5.14 -11.08
C LYS A 103 -17.13 -5.42 -11.94
N LYS A 104 -17.29 -6.68 -12.39
CA LYS A 104 -18.39 -7.10 -13.27
C LYS A 104 -19.71 -7.30 -12.51
N LEU A 105 -19.67 -7.95 -11.36
CA LEU A 105 -20.86 -8.43 -10.64
C LEU A 105 -21.44 -7.39 -9.68
N VAL A 106 -20.57 -6.59 -9.06
CA VAL A 106 -20.95 -5.71 -7.95
C VAL A 106 -21.01 -4.24 -8.39
N ASN A 107 -20.61 -3.94 -9.64
CA ASN A 107 -20.58 -2.58 -10.19
C ASN A 107 -19.82 -1.61 -9.26
N ALA A 108 -18.68 -2.06 -8.75
CA ALA A 108 -17.81 -1.29 -7.86
C ALA A 108 -17.10 -0.16 -8.61
N GLU A 109 -17.22 1.07 -8.10
CA GLU A 109 -16.50 2.26 -8.59
C GLU A 109 -15.01 2.14 -8.24
N LEU A 110 -14.14 2.53 -9.18
CA LEU A 110 -12.68 2.50 -9.00
C LEU A 110 -12.15 1.15 -8.44
N CYS A 111 -12.72 0.04 -8.89
CA CYS A 111 -12.40 -1.31 -8.41
C CYS A 111 -10.97 -1.75 -8.82
N THR A 112 -9.99 -1.38 -8.00
CA THR A 112 -8.58 -1.79 -8.11
C THR A 112 -8.25 -2.94 -7.15
N GLN A 113 -6.99 -3.37 -7.10
CA GLN A 113 -6.53 -4.30 -6.07
C GLN A 113 -6.64 -3.67 -4.67
N ALA A 114 -6.25 -2.40 -4.52
CA ALA A 114 -6.36 -1.66 -3.26
C ALA A 114 -7.81 -1.58 -2.76
N TRP A 115 -8.77 -1.40 -3.68
CA TRP A 115 -10.20 -1.45 -3.36
C TRP A 115 -10.58 -2.78 -2.69
N CYS A 116 -10.14 -3.90 -3.25
CA CYS A 116 -10.45 -5.23 -2.72
C CYS A 116 -9.75 -5.47 -1.37
N LYS A 117 -8.48 -5.05 -1.23
CA LYS A 117 -7.73 -5.16 0.03
C LYS A 117 -8.47 -4.44 1.16
N PHE A 118 -8.85 -3.18 0.94
CA PHE A 118 -9.59 -2.42 1.96
C PHE A 118 -10.99 -2.97 2.19
N HIS A 119 -11.65 -3.51 1.16
CA HIS A 119 -12.94 -4.17 1.34
C HIS A 119 -12.83 -5.38 2.27
N GLU A 120 -11.74 -6.14 2.19
CA GLU A 120 -11.46 -7.20 3.17
C GLU A 120 -11.27 -6.62 4.59
N VAL A 121 -10.56 -5.51 4.74
CA VAL A 121 -10.33 -4.86 6.04
C VAL A 121 -11.66 -4.41 6.65
N VAL A 122 -12.44 -3.58 5.96
CA VAL A 122 -13.69 -3.01 6.51
C VAL A 122 -14.74 -4.07 6.81
N CYS A 123 -14.74 -5.20 6.10
CA CYS A 123 -15.64 -6.31 6.37
C CYS A 123 -15.13 -7.27 7.46
N SER A 124 -13.83 -7.30 7.74
CA SER A 124 -13.23 -8.22 8.72
C SER A 124 -13.05 -7.60 10.10
N PHE A 125 -13.02 -6.27 10.20
CA PHE A 125 -12.80 -5.54 11.43
C PHE A 125 -13.91 -4.50 11.66
N PRO A 126 -14.34 -4.26 12.91
CA PRO A 126 -15.32 -3.24 13.24
C PRO A 126 -14.68 -1.84 13.22
N LEU A 127 -14.27 -1.38 12.03
CA LEU A 127 -13.58 -0.10 11.85
C LEU A 127 -14.42 1.11 12.26
N LEU A 128 -15.74 1.03 12.04
CA LEU A 128 -16.67 2.13 12.22
C LEU A 128 -17.25 2.08 13.65
N PRO A 129 -16.99 3.09 14.51
CA PRO A 129 -17.52 3.11 15.87
C PRO A 129 -19.04 3.06 15.88
N SER A 130 -19.63 2.25 16.76
CA SER A 130 -21.09 2.08 16.84
C SER A 130 -21.80 3.40 17.14
N ASP A 131 -21.20 4.25 17.96
CA ASP A 131 -21.77 5.56 18.32
C ASP A 131 -21.85 6.50 17.11
N ALA A 132 -20.87 6.47 16.21
CA ALA A 132 -20.90 7.23 14.96
C ALA A 132 -22.07 6.80 14.07
N LEU A 133 -22.30 5.49 13.98
CA LEU A 133 -23.40 4.92 13.21
C LEU A 133 -24.77 5.22 13.82
N GLN A 134 -24.87 5.29 15.16
CA GLN A 134 -26.10 5.67 15.87
C GLN A 134 -26.42 7.15 15.75
N ASN A 135 -25.40 8.01 15.86
CA ASN A 135 -25.54 9.46 15.70
C ASN A 135 -25.83 9.88 14.25
N GLY A 136 -25.55 8.99 13.29
CA GLY A 136 -25.82 9.20 11.88
C GLY A 136 -24.78 10.08 11.18
N GLU A 137 -23.66 10.42 11.81
CA GLU A 137 -22.56 11.18 11.22
C GLU A 137 -21.28 10.34 11.23
N LEU A 138 -20.69 10.14 10.05
CA LEU A 138 -19.43 9.43 9.88
C LEU A 138 -18.42 10.35 9.19
N ASN A 139 -17.22 10.43 9.75
CA ASN A 139 -16.15 11.29 9.24
C ASN A 139 -14.88 10.47 9.09
N SER A 140 -14.28 10.48 7.90
CA SER A 140 -13.02 9.77 7.63
C SER A 140 -11.97 10.64 6.97
N VAL A 141 -10.70 10.33 7.26
CA VAL A 141 -9.53 10.97 6.64
C VAL A 141 -8.68 9.89 5.95
N HIS A 142 -8.31 10.12 4.71
CA HIS A 142 -7.56 9.14 3.90
C HIS A 142 -6.23 9.76 3.44
N LEU A 143 -5.12 9.28 3.95
CA LEU A 143 -3.77 9.77 3.66
C LEU A 143 -3.14 8.95 2.54
N CYS A 144 -2.40 9.61 1.65
CA CYS A 144 -1.71 8.96 0.53
C CYS A 144 -2.64 8.08 -0.33
N GLU A 145 -3.85 8.56 -0.58
CA GLU A 145 -5.00 7.74 -0.98
C GLU A 145 -5.15 7.55 -2.50
N ALA A 146 -4.37 8.26 -3.32
CA ALA A 146 -4.51 8.16 -4.77
C ALA A 146 -4.48 6.69 -5.25
N PRO A 147 -5.37 6.29 -6.17
CA PRO A 147 -6.33 7.12 -6.90
C PRO A 147 -7.68 7.33 -6.19
N GLY A 148 -7.87 6.81 -4.97
CA GLY A 148 -9.13 6.88 -4.21
C GLY A 148 -9.81 5.54 -3.95
N ALA A 149 -9.05 4.45 -3.95
CA ALA A 149 -9.61 3.11 -3.94
C ALA A 149 -10.25 2.71 -2.60
N PHE A 150 -9.69 3.15 -1.46
CA PHE A 150 -10.27 2.89 -0.15
C PHE A 150 -11.52 3.73 0.05
N ILE A 151 -11.52 4.99 -0.40
CA ILE A 151 -12.71 5.85 -0.37
C ILE A 151 -13.86 5.20 -1.15
N ALA A 152 -13.61 4.78 -2.39
CA ALA A 152 -14.62 4.13 -3.23
C ALA A 152 -15.10 2.79 -2.63
N SER A 153 -14.22 2.06 -1.94
CA SER A 153 -14.56 0.81 -1.25
C SER A 153 -15.39 1.03 0.01
N LEU A 154 -15.07 2.05 0.81
CA LEU A 154 -15.85 2.47 1.97
C LEU A 154 -17.24 2.92 1.55
N ASN A 155 -17.35 3.78 0.52
CA ASN A 155 -18.64 4.16 -0.06
C ASN A 155 -19.47 2.93 -0.43
N HIS A 156 -18.85 1.98 -1.12
CA HIS A 156 -19.51 0.76 -1.54
C HIS A 156 -20.02 -0.07 -0.35
N TYR A 157 -19.21 -0.21 0.68
CA TYR A 157 -19.58 -0.89 1.92
C TYR A 157 -20.80 -0.23 2.58
N LEU A 158 -20.76 1.09 2.80
CA LEU A 158 -21.84 1.84 3.43
C LEU A 158 -23.16 1.72 2.65
N LYS A 159 -23.12 1.87 1.32
CA LYS A 159 -24.32 1.82 0.47
C LYS A 159 -24.87 0.42 0.29
N SER A 160 -24.02 -0.61 0.18
CA SER A 160 -24.45 -2.00 0.01
C SER A 160 -25.07 -2.58 1.28
N HIS A 161 -24.58 -2.16 2.45
CA HIS A 161 -25.12 -2.53 3.76
C HIS A 161 -26.26 -1.63 4.24
N ARG A 162 -26.58 -0.56 3.48
CA ARG A 162 -27.62 0.43 3.81
C ARG A 162 -27.40 1.07 5.19
N ILE A 163 -26.15 1.37 5.52
CA ILE A 163 -25.80 2.04 6.77
C ILE A 163 -26.33 3.49 6.69
N PRO A 164 -27.26 3.89 7.58
CA PRO A 164 -27.86 5.22 7.56
C PRO A 164 -26.92 6.22 8.23
N CYS A 165 -25.94 6.72 7.48
CA CYS A 165 -25.05 7.79 7.95
C CYS A 165 -24.79 8.83 6.86
N ASP A 166 -24.69 10.08 7.29
CA ASP A 166 -24.10 11.18 6.55
C ASP A 166 -22.59 11.04 6.65
N TRP A 167 -22.00 10.50 5.59
CA TRP A 167 -20.57 10.25 5.52
C TRP A 167 -19.85 11.42 4.86
N ASN A 168 -19.01 12.12 5.63
CA ASN A 168 -18.06 13.10 5.15
C ASN A 168 -16.66 12.47 5.11
N TRP A 169 -15.89 12.82 4.11
CA TRP A 169 -14.52 12.35 3.99
C TRP A 169 -13.62 13.47 3.50
N VAL A 170 -12.35 13.41 3.91
CA VAL A 170 -11.27 14.22 3.38
C VAL A 170 -10.14 13.28 2.99
N ALA A 171 -9.49 13.58 1.86
CA ALA A 171 -8.38 12.78 1.38
C ALA A 171 -7.18 13.64 1.05
N ASN A 172 -6.01 13.01 1.05
CA ASN A 172 -4.78 13.59 0.61
C ASN A 172 -4.00 12.58 -0.26
N THR A 173 -3.19 13.12 -1.16
CA THR A 173 -2.14 12.44 -1.91
C THR A 173 -1.13 13.50 -2.36
N LEU A 174 0.06 13.09 -2.82
CA LEU A 174 0.89 13.95 -3.67
C LEU A 174 0.04 14.50 -4.82
N ASN A 175 0.03 15.82 -4.99
CA ASN A 175 -0.84 16.52 -5.91
C ASN A 175 -0.45 16.19 -7.37
N PRO A 176 -1.33 15.52 -8.15
CA PRO A 176 -1.05 15.18 -9.55
C PRO A 176 -0.96 16.40 -10.47
N TYR A 177 -1.39 17.57 -10.00
CA TYR A 177 -1.40 18.82 -10.77
C TYR A 177 -0.24 19.77 -10.40
N HIS A 178 0.67 19.34 -9.52
CA HIS A 178 1.82 20.15 -9.09
C HIS A 178 3.08 19.75 -9.88
N GLU A 179 3.66 20.69 -10.63
CA GLU A 179 4.76 20.42 -11.58
C GLU A 179 6.06 19.90 -10.95
N ALA A 180 6.33 20.25 -9.68
CA ALA A 180 7.52 19.79 -8.97
C ALA A 180 7.41 18.35 -8.45
N ASN A 181 6.22 17.75 -8.47
CA ASN A 181 6.06 16.38 -8.04
C ASN A 181 6.50 15.42 -9.15
N ASP A 182 7.37 14.47 -8.80
CA ASP A 182 7.86 13.48 -9.75
C ASP A 182 6.70 12.58 -10.21
N THR A 183 6.45 12.56 -11.52
CA THR A 183 5.49 11.67 -12.18
C THR A 183 5.73 10.17 -11.90
N LEU A 184 6.94 9.78 -11.50
CA LEU A 184 7.28 8.42 -11.09
C LEU A 184 6.81 8.08 -9.67
N MET A 185 6.60 9.09 -8.83
CA MET A 185 6.13 8.94 -7.45
C MET A 185 4.61 9.09 -7.33
N MET A 186 3.95 9.59 -8.36
CA MET A 186 2.50 9.85 -8.36
C MET A 186 1.70 8.74 -9.06
N ILE A 187 0.50 8.50 -8.55
CA ILE A 187 -0.50 7.68 -9.25
C ILE A 187 -1.28 8.57 -10.22
N MET A 188 -1.12 8.29 -11.51
CA MET A 188 -1.66 9.11 -12.61
C MET A 188 -3.16 8.95 -12.88
N ASP A 189 -3.89 8.10 -12.14
CA ASP A 189 -5.34 7.95 -12.29
C ASP A 189 -6.07 8.95 -11.39
N ASP A 190 -6.44 10.10 -11.97
CA ASP A 190 -7.02 11.23 -11.23
C ASP A 190 -8.55 11.28 -11.29
N ARG A 191 -9.22 10.25 -11.82
CA ARG A 191 -10.66 10.32 -12.13
C ARG A 191 -11.54 10.59 -10.91
N LEU A 192 -11.22 9.98 -9.76
CA LEU A 192 -11.93 10.31 -8.53
C LEU A 192 -11.55 11.73 -8.09
N ILE A 193 -10.24 12.02 -8.00
CA ILE A 193 -9.66 13.30 -7.58
C ILE A 193 -10.32 14.48 -8.30
N ALA A 194 -10.26 14.51 -9.63
CA ALA A 194 -10.80 15.59 -10.45
C ALA A 194 -12.30 15.82 -10.23
N ASN A 195 -13.09 14.76 -10.02
CA ASN A 195 -14.53 14.86 -9.82
C ASN A 195 -14.95 15.08 -8.36
N THR A 196 -13.99 15.03 -7.43
CA THR A 196 -14.20 15.15 -5.98
C THR A 196 -13.24 16.15 -5.35
N LEU A 197 -12.64 17.04 -6.15
CA LEU A 197 -11.55 17.94 -5.75
C LEU A 197 -11.78 18.72 -4.44
N PRO A 198 -13.00 19.23 -4.12
CA PRO A 198 -13.25 19.92 -2.86
C PRO A 198 -13.00 19.10 -1.58
N TRP A 199 -12.95 17.77 -1.70
CA TRP A 199 -12.67 16.85 -0.59
C TRP A 199 -11.19 16.41 -0.53
N TRP A 200 -10.34 16.91 -1.44
CA TRP A 200 -8.90 16.64 -1.45
C TRP A 200 -8.12 17.83 -0.88
N TYR A 201 -7.24 17.53 0.07
CA TYR A 201 -6.37 18.49 0.72
C TYR A 201 -4.90 18.27 0.32
N PHE A 202 -4.32 19.25 -0.36
CA PHE A 202 -2.94 19.19 -0.87
C PHE A 202 -1.94 20.02 -0.05
N GLY A 203 -2.32 20.53 1.13
CA GLY A 203 -1.46 21.39 1.91
C GLY A 203 -1.41 22.85 1.40
N PRO A 204 -0.84 23.78 2.17
CA PRO A 204 -0.73 25.18 1.79
C PRO A 204 0.22 25.40 0.61
N GLU A 205 1.24 24.57 0.45
CA GLU A 205 2.16 24.57 -0.69
C GLU A 205 1.61 23.81 -1.90
N ASN A 206 0.42 23.21 -1.77
CA ASN A 206 -0.26 22.46 -2.83
C ASN A 206 0.54 21.26 -3.38
N THR A 207 1.58 20.80 -2.67
CA THR A 207 2.40 19.63 -3.06
C THR A 207 1.70 18.31 -2.74
N GLY A 208 0.87 18.30 -1.70
CA GLY A 208 0.25 17.10 -1.16
C GLY A 208 1.17 16.24 -0.31
N ASP A 209 2.36 16.72 0.04
CA ASP A 209 3.35 15.99 0.84
C ASP A 209 2.95 15.92 2.32
N VAL A 210 2.57 14.72 2.78
CA VAL A 210 2.19 14.43 4.17
C VAL A 210 3.35 14.49 5.16
N THR A 211 4.60 14.50 4.67
CA THR A 211 5.78 14.58 5.54
C THR A 211 6.09 16.01 5.97
N SER A 212 5.34 17.00 5.47
CA SER A 212 5.46 18.41 5.86
C SER A 212 4.62 18.72 7.11
N LEU A 213 5.21 19.38 8.11
CA LEU A 213 4.49 19.85 9.29
C LEU A 213 3.42 20.91 8.95
N ASN A 214 3.65 21.72 7.90
CA ASN A 214 2.67 22.69 7.41
C ASN A 214 1.44 21.99 6.85
N HIS A 215 1.63 20.84 6.18
CA HIS A 215 0.53 20.01 5.71
C HIS A 215 -0.31 19.50 6.89
N LEU A 216 0.31 18.92 7.91
CA LEU A 216 -0.40 18.43 9.09
C LEU A 216 -1.21 19.54 9.78
N THR A 217 -0.57 20.68 10.04
CA THR A 217 -1.23 21.82 10.70
C THR A 217 -2.41 22.34 9.88
N GLY A 218 -2.21 22.47 8.57
CA GLY A 218 -3.26 22.92 7.66
C GLY A 218 -4.38 21.90 7.49
N LEU A 219 -4.10 20.59 7.54
CA LEU A 219 -5.10 19.52 7.52
C LEU A 219 -5.98 19.60 8.75
N GLN A 220 -5.41 19.79 9.94
CA GLN A 220 -6.18 19.97 11.18
C GLN A 220 -7.14 21.17 11.09
N HIS A 221 -6.70 22.26 10.47
CA HIS A 221 -7.57 23.40 10.22
C HIS A 221 -8.67 23.07 9.20
N PHE A 222 -8.32 22.38 8.10
CA PHE A 222 -9.25 22.00 7.05
C PHE A 222 -10.39 21.10 7.55
N ILE A 223 -10.08 20.16 8.44
CA ILE A 223 -11.06 19.24 9.04
C ILE A 223 -11.72 19.79 10.31
N SER A 224 -11.45 21.02 10.73
CA SER A 224 -11.92 21.58 12.01
C SER A 224 -13.45 21.63 12.16
N ASN A 225 -14.20 21.60 11.05
CA ASN A 225 -15.66 21.53 11.05
C ASN A 225 -16.20 20.11 11.29
N MET A 226 -15.36 19.08 11.24
CA MET A 226 -15.74 17.72 11.62
C MET A 226 -15.74 17.61 13.14
N ALA A 227 -16.89 17.27 13.73
CA ALA A 227 -17.00 17.15 15.19
C ALA A 227 -16.03 16.10 15.76
N THR A 228 -15.85 15.00 15.04
CA THR A 228 -14.97 13.89 15.42
C THR A 228 -14.58 13.12 14.17
N VAL A 229 -13.29 12.78 14.00
CA VAL A 229 -12.83 11.87 12.94
C VAL A 229 -12.88 10.44 13.46
N HIS A 230 -13.60 9.57 12.76
CA HIS A 230 -13.91 8.21 13.21
C HIS A 230 -12.98 7.15 12.60
N LEU A 231 -12.44 7.42 11.42
CA LEU A 231 -11.55 6.52 10.69
C LEU A 231 -10.45 7.32 10.01
N VAL A 232 -9.21 6.93 10.24
CA VAL A 232 -8.08 7.35 9.41
C VAL A 232 -7.57 6.14 8.63
N THR A 233 -7.27 6.30 7.34
CA THR A 233 -6.56 5.27 6.56
C THR A 233 -5.30 5.85 5.94
N SER A 234 -4.30 5.02 5.75
CA SER A 234 -3.07 5.33 5.01
C SER A 234 -2.70 4.13 4.13
N ASP A 235 -2.52 4.39 2.83
CA ASP A 235 -2.00 3.41 1.84
C ASP A 235 -0.71 3.91 1.18
N GLY A 236 0.02 4.80 1.87
CA GLY A 236 1.24 5.44 1.39
C GLY A 236 2.41 4.49 1.19
N SER A 237 3.13 4.68 0.10
CA SER A 237 4.40 4.01 -0.22
C SER A 237 5.03 4.73 -1.40
N PHE A 238 6.31 4.49 -1.62
CA PHE A 238 7.04 4.90 -2.82
C PHE A 238 7.70 3.70 -3.51
N ASP A 239 8.25 3.91 -4.70
CA ASP A 239 8.86 2.83 -5.50
C ASP A 239 10.22 2.42 -4.92
N CYS A 240 10.27 1.23 -4.31
CA CYS A 240 11.49 0.63 -3.75
C CYS A 240 12.15 -0.40 -4.68
N GLN A 241 11.82 -0.45 -5.98
CA GLN A 241 12.39 -1.43 -6.91
C GLN A 241 13.93 -1.40 -7.01
N GLY A 242 14.54 -0.25 -6.71
CA GLY A 242 15.99 -0.09 -6.66
C GLY A 242 16.65 -0.75 -5.45
N ASN A 243 15.93 -0.98 -4.34
CA ASN A 243 16.44 -1.70 -3.18
C ASN A 243 15.28 -2.37 -2.39
N PRO A 244 14.73 -3.48 -2.91
CA PRO A 244 13.56 -4.12 -2.31
C PRO A 244 13.84 -4.77 -0.95
N GLY A 245 15.11 -5.04 -0.62
CA GLY A 245 15.53 -5.57 0.68
C GLY A 245 15.45 -4.57 1.83
N GLU A 246 15.54 -3.26 1.51
CA GLU A 246 15.52 -2.15 2.47
C GLU A 246 14.21 -1.34 2.43
N GLN A 247 13.16 -1.90 1.83
CA GLN A 247 11.87 -1.22 1.68
C GLN A 247 11.33 -0.68 3.02
N GLU A 248 11.47 -1.45 4.10
CA GLU A 248 10.98 -1.05 5.42
C GLU A 248 11.67 0.20 5.96
N THR A 249 13.02 0.21 5.96
CA THR A 249 13.85 1.35 6.37
C THR A 249 13.52 2.58 5.54
N LEU A 250 13.43 2.41 4.22
CA LEU A 250 13.16 3.53 3.32
C LEU A 250 11.79 4.15 3.64
N VAL A 251 10.72 3.35 3.73
CA VAL A 251 9.34 3.89 3.88
C VAL A 251 9.04 4.34 5.33
N SER A 252 9.87 3.96 6.30
CA SER A 252 9.67 4.30 7.72
C SER A 252 9.36 5.78 8.04
N PRO A 253 9.95 6.80 7.38
CA PRO A 253 9.65 8.20 7.69
C PRO A 253 8.24 8.60 7.27
N LEU A 254 7.75 8.02 6.15
CA LEU A 254 6.39 8.21 5.68
C LEU A 254 5.40 7.59 6.67
N HIS A 255 5.60 6.33 7.06
CA HIS A 255 4.73 5.67 8.04
C HIS A 255 4.70 6.41 9.38
N TYR A 256 5.84 6.97 9.81
CA TYR A 256 5.91 7.81 11.01
C TYR A 256 5.05 9.06 10.87
N CYS A 257 5.18 9.82 9.77
CA CYS A 257 4.39 11.03 9.53
C CYS A 257 2.89 10.73 9.41
N GLU A 258 2.52 9.64 8.73
CA GLU A 258 1.13 9.17 8.62
C GLU A 258 0.56 8.75 9.97
N THR A 259 1.35 8.06 10.81
CA THR A 259 0.94 7.68 12.17
C THR A 259 0.74 8.89 13.06
N VAL A 260 1.67 9.85 13.07
CA VAL A 260 1.51 11.09 13.85
C VAL A 260 0.30 11.87 13.37
N THR A 261 0.10 11.98 12.05
CA THR A 261 -1.07 12.64 11.47
C THR A 261 -2.37 11.96 11.90
N ALA A 262 -2.42 10.62 11.89
CA ALA A 262 -3.58 9.86 12.36
C ALA A 262 -3.85 10.12 13.85
N LEU A 263 -2.85 9.98 14.71
CA LEU A 263 -2.99 10.21 16.17
C LEU A 263 -3.38 11.66 16.52
N MET A 264 -3.00 12.62 15.67
CA MET A 264 -3.34 14.03 15.80
C MET A 264 -4.72 14.40 15.22
N THR A 265 -5.34 13.56 14.39
CA THR A 265 -6.63 13.90 13.75
C THR A 265 -7.77 13.02 14.21
N LEU A 266 -7.47 11.77 14.61
CA LEU A 266 -8.44 10.78 15.03
C LEU A 266 -9.08 11.16 16.38
N GLY A 267 -10.40 10.98 16.45
CA GLY A 267 -11.16 11.13 17.68
C GLY A 267 -11.06 9.90 18.61
N HIS A 268 -11.38 10.09 19.88
CA HIS A 268 -11.48 9.00 20.85
C HIS A 268 -12.44 7.91 20.33
N GLY A 269 -12.06 6.64 20.48
CA GLY A 269 -12.81 5.48 19.98
C GLY A 269 -12.70 5.23 18.47
N GLY A 270 -12.02 6.11 17.71
CA GLY A 270 -11.82 5.94 16.28
C GLY A 270 -10.86 4.80 15.91
N SER A 271 -10.80 4.46 14.62
CA SER A 271 -9.92 3.41 14.09
C SER A 271 -8.88 3.97 13.12
N PHE A 272 -7.74 3.30 13.03
CA PHE A 272 -6.65 3.65 12.11
C PHE A 272 -6.21 2.41 11.32
N VAL A 273 -6.13 2.54 9.99
CA VAL A 273 -5.60 1.50 9.10
C VAL A 273 -4.34 2.04 8.44
N LEU A 274 -3.21 1.39 8.70
CA LEU A 274 -1.89 1.77 8.18
C LEU A 274 -1.33 0.64 7.33
N LYS A 275 -0.99 0.91 6.07
CA LYS A 275 -0.18 -0.01 5.27
C LYS A 275 1.25 -0.04 5.82
N MET A 276 1.81 -1.24 5.92
CA MET A 276 3.23 -1.46 6.22
C MET A 276 3.77 -2.62 5.35
N PHE A 277 5.05 -2.94 5.53
CA PHE A 277 5.73 -4.01 4.81
C PHE A 277 6.23 -5.10 5.77
N THR A 278 7.52 -5.42 5.74
CA THR A 278 8.13 -6.13 6.85
C THR A 278 8.07 -5.25 8.11
N LEU A 279 8.27 -5.90 9.25
CA LEU A 279 8.18 -5.29 10.58
C LEU A 279 9.42 -5.67 11.40
N PHE A 280 10.60 -5.71 10.79
CA PHE A 280 11.83 -6.18 11.44
C PHE A 280 12.69 -5.05 11.99
N GLU A 281 12.56 -3.85 11.43
CA GLU A 281 13.36 -2.68 11.77
C GLU A 281 12.91 -2.05 13.08
N HIS A 282 13.85 -1.47 13.81
CA HIS A 282 13.54 -0.81 15.08
C HIS A 282 12.53 0.34 14.95
N SER A 283 12.46 1.00 13.79
CA SER A 283 11.43 2.00 13.50
C SER A 283 10.02 1.40 13.48
N SER A 284 9.83 0.24 12.87
CA SER A 284 8.56 -0.49 12.87
C SER A 284 8.21 -1.03 14.25
N VAL A 285 9.17 -1.62 14.96
CA VAL A 285 8.97 -2.09 16.36
C VAL A 285 8.44 -0.96 17.23
N ASN A 286 9.07 0.22 17.13
CA ASN A 286 8.66 1.43 17.85
C ASN A 286 7.24 1.88 17.50
N LEU A 287 6.89 1.95 16.21
CA LEU A 287 5.55 2.33 15.77
C LEU A 287 4.49 1.33 16.27
N LEU A 288 4.75 0.02 16.16
CA LEU A 288 3.81 -1.01 16.61
C LEU A 288 3.65 -0.99 18.14
N PHE A 289 4.72 -0.69 18.89
CA PHE A 289 4.64 -0.52 20.35
C PHE A 289 3.80 0.72 20.72
N LEU A 290 4.06 1.86 20.08
CA LEU A 290 3.26 3.09 20.24
C LEU A 290 1.78 2.83 19.96
N LEU A 291 1.46 2.19 18.83
CA LEU A 291 0.08 1.89 18.44
C LEU A 291 -0.59 0.96 19.47
N ASN A 292 0.11 -0.06 19.97
CA ASN A 292 -0.41 -0.92 21.03
C ASN A 292 -0.66 -0.19 22.35
N CYS A 293 0.09 0.87 22.65
CA CYS A 293 -0.16 1.73 23.80
C CYS A 293 -1.27 2.78 23.54
N SER A 294 -1.62 3.03 22.27
CA SER A 294 -2.53 4.12 21.87
C SER A 294 -3.95 3.65 21.54
N PHE A 295 -4.12 2.38 21.18
CA PHE A 295 -5.41 1.79 20.77
C PHE A 295 -5.75 0.61 21.65
N GLU A 296 -7.03 0.28 21.83
CA GLU A 296 -7.41 -0.90 22.61
C GLU A 296 -6.95 -2.21 21.95
N GLU A 297 -7.12 -2.33 20.64
CA GLU A 297 -6.78 -3.53 19.85
C GLU A 297 -5.93 -3.16 18.63
N VAL A 298 -4.89 -3.95 18.38
CA VAL A 298 -4.01 -3.80 17.20
C VAL A 298 -3.83 -5.15 16.53
N HIS A 299 -4.16 -5.19 15.25
CA HIS A 299 -3.99 -6.36 14.39
C HIS A 299 -2.99 -6.07 13.28
N VAL A 300 -2.30 -7.11 12.80
CA VAL A 300 -1.60 -7.10 11.52
C VAL A 300 -2.34 -8.07 10.60
N PHE A 301 -2.69 -7.60 9.42
CA PHE A 301 -3.55 -8.32 8.49
C PHE A 301 -2.94 -8.32 7.09
N LYS A 302 -2.88 -9.49 6.45
CA LYS A 302 -2.51 -9.62 5.03
C LYS A 302 -3.74 -10.06 4.21
N PRO A 303 -4.47 -9.13 3.58
CA PRO A 303 -5.61 -9.45 2.72
C PRO A 303 -5.29 -10.56 1.71
N ALA A 304 -6.26 -11.42 1.42
CA ALA A 304 -6.12 -12.47 0.41
C ALA A 304 -5.88 -11.88 -0.99
N THR A 305 -6.44 -10.70 -1.26
CA THR A 305 -6.28 -9.98 -2.52
C THR A 305 -5.00 -9.18 -2.61
N SER A 306 -4.19 -9.08 -1.56
CA SER A 306 -2.80 -8.59 -1.67
C SER A 306 -1.89 -9.66 -2.28
N LYS A 307 -0.87 -9.26 -3.04
CA LYS A 307 0.07 -10.21 -3.70
C LYS A 307 0.77 -11.04 -2.61
N ALA A 308 0.54 -12.35 -2.59
CA ALA A 308 0.98 -13.17 -1.47
C ALA A 308 2.51 -13.22 -1.27
N GLY A 309 3.30 -13.05 -2.34
CA GLY A 309 4.78 -13.04 -2.26
C GLY A 309 5.40 -11.68 -1.88
N ASN A 310 4.61 -10.60 -1.76
CA ASN A 310 5.13 -9.31 -1.32
C ASN A 310 5.11 -9.19 0.22
N SER A 311 5.82 -8.19 0.73
CA SER A 311 5.88 -7.92 2.17
C SER A 311 4.69 -7.10 2.69
N GLU A 312 3.77 -6.66 1.82
CA GLU A 312 2.69 -5.74 2.22
C GLU A 312 1.73 -6.40 3.21
N VAL A 313 1.47 -5.68 4.31
CA VAL A 313 0.50 -5.98 5.36
C VAL A 313 -0.21 -4.68 5.77
N TYR A 314 -1.32 -4.80 6.50
CA TYR A 314 -2.05 -3.67 7.06
C TYR A 314 -2.10 -3.81 8.58
N VAL A 315 -1.65 -2.78 9.29
CA VAL A 315 -1.87 -2.62 10.72
C VAL A 315 -3.24 -2.00 10.92
N VAL A 316 -4.14 -2.73 11.60
CA VAL A 316 -5.51 -2.30 11.89
C VAL A 316 -5.61 -2.02 13.38
N CYS A 317 -5.72 -0.74 13.73
CA CYS A 317 -5.82 -0.27 15.10
C CYS A 317 -7.27 0.14 15.38
N LEU A 318 -7.85 -0.39 16.44
CA LEU A 318 -9.26 -0.19 16.79
C LEU A 318 -9.36 0.52 18.13
N ARG A 319 -10.31 1.45 18.22
CA ARG A 319 -10.70 2.15 19.45
C ARG A 319 -9.52 2.91 20.07
N TYR A 320 -9.20 4.03 19.44
CA TYR A 320 -8.18 4.96 19.89
C TYR A 320 -8.49 5.47 21.31
N LEU A 321 -7.50 5.41 22.21
CA LEU A 321 -7.63 5.88 23.59
C LEU A 321 -7.66 7.41 23.71
N GLY A 322 -7.45 8.12 22.59
CA GLY A 322 -7.48 9.57 22.51
C GLY A 322 -6.13 10.23 22.74
N ARG A 323 -6.01 11.47 22.25
CA ARG A 323 -4.77 12.25 22.26
C ARG A 323 -4.17 12.42 23.65
N GLU A 324 -5.02 12.57 24.65
CA GLU A 324 -4.57 12.87 26.02
C GLU A 324 -3.82 11.71 26.67
N ALA A 325 -4.12 10.47 26.27
CA ALA A 325 -3.40 9.29 26.74
C ALA A 325 -1.92 9.29 26.31
N ILE A 326 -1.58 9.99 25.23
CA ILE A 326 -0.24 9.98 24.61
C ILE A 326 0.37 11.38 24.46
N HIS A 327 -0.24 12.41 25.05
CA HIS A 327 0.03 13.82 24.78
C HIS A 327 1.52 14.18 24.85
N PHE A 328 2.23 13.71 25.87
CA PHE A 328 3.64 14.05 26.05
C PHE A 328 4.56 13.42 25.00
N VAL A 329 4.35 12.14 24.67
CA VAL A 329 5.10 11.46 23.59
C VAL A 329 4.74 12.08 22.25
N LEU A 330 3.46 12.33 21.99
CA LEU A 330 2.98 12.94 20.75
C LEU A 330 3.56 14.35 20.54
N SER A 331 3.73 15.13 21.61
CA SER A 331 4.40 16.44 21.55
C SER A 331 5.87 16.32 21.13
N LYS A 332 6.58 15.29 21.61
CA LYS A 332 7.95 14.99 21.16
C LYS A 332 7.97 14.53 19.71
N MET A 333 6.98 13.74 19.29
CA MET A 333 6.86 13.30 17.91
C MET A 333 6.63 14.47 16.95
N LEU A 334 5.78 15.44 17.33
CA LEU A 334 5.56 16.66 16.55
C LEU A 334 6.82 17.53 16.41
N GLN A 335 7.61 17.66 17.50
CA GLN A 335 8.90 18.37 17.45
C GLN A 335 9.90 17.70 16.50
N ASN A 336 9.75 16.39 16.30
CA ASN A 336 10.57 15.57 15.42
C ASN A 336 9.74 15.09 14.21
N PHE A 337 8.84 15.92 13.67
CA PHE A 337 8.06 15.61 12.49
C PHE A 337 8.84 15.94 11.21
N GLY A 338 8.89 15.01 10.26
CA GLY A 338 9.52 15.21 8.96
C GLY A 338 10.36 14.03 8.48
N SER A 339 10.76 14.08 7.22
CA SER A 339 11.53 13.03 6.54
C SER A 339 13.01 12.97 6.95
N GLU A 340 13.57 14.05 7.49
CA GLU A 340 15.00 14.15 7.84
C GLU A 340 15.36 13.47 9.19
N LEU A 341 14.37 12.94 9.93
CA LEU A 341 14.53 12.57 11.35
C LEU A 341 14.67 11.07 11.65
N VAL A 342 14.95 10.26 10.62
CA VAL A 342 15.11 8.78 10.70
C VAL A 342 16.36 8.32 11.47
N THR A 343 17.15 9.23 12.04
CA THR A 343 18.41 8.84 12.70
C THR A 343 18.20 8.37 14.14
N LYS A 344 17.14 8.84 14.80
CA LYS A 344 16.86 8.56 16.22
C LYS A 344 15.66 7.64 16.38
N ALA A 345 15.80 6.66 17.26
CA ALA A 345 14.71 5.77 17.61
C ALA A 345 13.67 6.50 18.47
N LEU A 346 12.38 6.25 18.22
CA LEU A 346 11.29 6.82 19.02
C LEU A 346 11.46 6.42 20.49
N PHE A 347 11.65 5.13 20.75
CA PHE A 347 12.01 4.60 22.06
C PHE A 347 13.35 3.84 21.94
N PRO A 348 14.27 4.01 22.90
CA PRO A 348 15.43 3.14 23.05
C PRO A 348 15.04 1.66 23.18
N GLN A 349 15.86 0.77 22.64
CA GLN A 349 15.60 -0.68 22.60
C GLN A 349 15.24 -1.24 23.98
N HIS A 350 15.99 -0.85 25.01
CA HIS A 350 15.83 -1.34 26.38
C HIS A 350 14.55 -0.84 27.09
N LEU A 351 13.84 0.13 26.53
CA LEU A 351 12.56 0.62 27.07
C LEU A 351 11.35 -0.11 26.49
N ILE A 352 11.55 -0.94 25.46
CA ILE A 352 10.50 -1.75 24.88
C ILE A 352 10.37 -3.04 25.70
N PRO A 353 9.21 -3.34 26.30
CA PRO A 353 9.05 -4.52 27.16
C PRO A 353 9.35 -5.83 26.42
N GLU A 354 10.04 -6.76 27.07
CA GLU A 354 10.35 -8.08 26.49
C GLU A 354 9.08 -8.86 26.13
N SER A 355 7.99 -8.68 26.89
CA SER A 355 6.70 -9.29 26.60
C SER A 355 6.09 -8.79 25.28
N PHE A 356 6.31 -7.52 24.94
CA PHE A 356 5.94 -6.97 23.63
C PHE A 356 6.84 -7.52 22.53
N LEU A 357 8.17 -7.50 22.73
CA LEU A 357 9.14 -7.97 21.74
C LEU A 357 8.88 -9.43 21.36
N LYS A 358 8.56 -10.29 22.32
CA LYS A 358 8.22 -11.69 22.05
C LYS A 358 6.97 -11.84 21.16
N ILE A 359 5.89 -11.13 21.46
CA ILE A 359 4.65 -11.17 20.64
C ILE A 359 4.92 -10.58 19.25
N HIS A 360 5.73 -9.54 19.18
CA HIS A 360 6.14 -8.93 17.93
C HIS A 360 6.97 -9.90 17.06
N GLU A 361 7.92 -10.63 17.65
CA GLU A 361 8.67 -11.69 16.97
C GLU A 361 7.75 -12.80 16.44
N GLU A 362 6.74 -13.22 17.21
CA GLU A 362 5.74 -14.20 16.78
C GLU A 362 4.93 -13.69 15.57
N CYS A 363 4.55 -12.41 15.57
CA CYS A 363 3.90 -11.74 14.43
C CYS A 363 4.81 -11.77 13.19
N CYS A 364 6.07 -11.37 13.36
CA CYS A 364 7.07 -11.34 12.31
C CYS A 364 7.33 -12.72 11.71
N LEU A 365 7.47 -13.75 12.54
CA LEU A 365 7.62 -15.14 12.12
C LEU A 365 6.38 -15.64 11.36
N PHE A 366 5.18 -15.28 11.81
CA PHE A 366 3.93 -15.67 11.16
C PHE A 366 3.88 -15.18 9.71
N PHE A 367 4.17 -13.90 9.46
CA PHE A 367 4.14 -13.35 8.09
C PHE A 367 5.35 -13.77 7.25
N HIS A 368 6.54 -13.89 7.86
CA HIS A 368 7.74 -14.45 7.22
C HIS A 368 7.45 -15.84 6.64
N LYS A 369 6.85 -16.74 7.43
CA LYS A 369 6.50 -18.09 6.99
C LYS A 369 5.58 -18.07 5.78
N HIS A 370 4.49 -17.28 5.82
CA HIS A 370 3.55 -17.21 4.70
C HIS A 370 4.20 -16.67 3.41
N GLN A 371 5.08 -15.67 3.53
CA GLN A 371 5.75 -15.07 2.38
C GLN A 371 6.78 -16.02 1.78
N THR A 372 7.62 -16.65 2.61
CA THR A 372 8.66 -17.59 2.17
C THR A 372 8.06 -18.84 1.54
N GLU A 373 7.00 -19.42 2.12
CA GLU A 373 6.24 -20.53 1.53
C GLU A 373 5.70 -20.14 0.14
N THR A 374 5.11 -18.94 0.02
CA THR A 374 4.56 -18.47 -1.25
C THR A 374 5.63 -18.24 -2.32
N ILE A 375 6.77 -17.63 -1.97
CA ILE A 375 7.86 -17.40 -2.92
C ILE A 375 8.44 -18.75 -3.38
N SER A 376 8.66 -19.66 -2.45
CA SER A 376 9.22 -20.99 -2.74
C SER A 376 8.31 -21.82 -3.64
N GLU A 377 7.00 -21.80 -3.37
CA GLU A 377 6.02 -22.48 -4.22
C GLU A 377 5.95 -21.87 -5.62
N ASN A 378 5.99 -20.54 -5.74
CA ASN A 378 6.02 -19.89 -7.05
C ASN A 378 7.29 -20.22 -7.84
N LEU A 379 8.44 -20.31 -7.18
CA LEU A 379 9.69 -20.74 -7.81
C LEU A 379 9.59 -22.16 -8.33
N ARG A 380 9.10 -23.10 -7.50
CA ARG A 380 8.89 -24.49 -7.91
C ARG A 380 7.98 -24.60 -9.13
N LEU A 381 6.83 -23.92 -9.08
CA LEU A 381 5.85 -23.89 -10.17
C LEU A 381 6.36 -23.17 -11.42
N PHE A 382 7.32 -22.26 -11.27
CA PHE A 382 7.94 -21.57 -12.41
C PHE A 382 8.88 -22.50 -13.16
N ASP A 383 9.62 -23.34 -12.44
CA ASP A 383 10.54 -24.31 -13.03
C ASP A 383 9.77 -25.44 -13.75
N TYR A 384 8.68 -25.92 -13.14
CA TYR A 384 7.78 -26.89 -13.77
C TYR A 384 6.38 -26.85 -13.15
N MET A 385 5.35 -26.83 -14.00
CA MET A 385 3.95 -26.94 -13.62
C MET A 385 3.24 -27.90 -14.58
N ASP A 386 2.70 -28.99 -14.05
CA ASP A 386 1.96 -29.96 -14.86
C ASP A 386 0.49 -29.56 -15.08
N GLU A 387 -0.21 -30.29 -15.96
CA GLU A 387 -1.62 -30.03 -16.28
C GLU A 387 -2.55 -30.18 -15.06
N ALA A 388 -2.24 -31.09 -14.13
CA ALA A 388 -3.05 -31.33 -12.95
C ALA A 388 -2.92 -30.18 -11.93
N GLU A 389 -1.71 -29.67 -11.72
CA GLU A 389 -1.42 -28.48 -10.92
C GLU A 389 -2.07 -27.24 -11.54
N GLN A 390 -1.99 -27.09 -12.85
CA GLN A 390 -2.64 -25.99 -13.55
C GLN A 390 -4.17 -26.03 -13.39
N ALA A 391 -4.77 -27.22 -13.49
CA ALA A 391 -6.20 -27.42 -13.24
C ALA A 391 -6.58 -27.12 -11.79
N ARG A 392 -5.78 -27.59 -10.82
CA ARG A 392 -5.97 -27.31 -9.39
C ARG A 392 -5.89 -25.80 -9.09
N LEU A 393 -4.90 -25.09 -9.63
CA LEU A 393 -4.76 -23.65 -9.46
C LEU A 393 -5.95 -22.89 -10.03
N ASN A 394 -6.47 -23.30 -11.18
CA ASN A 394 -7.68 -22.72 -11.73
C ASN A 394 -8.90 -22.95 -10.81
N ALA A 395 -9.05 -24.16 -10.27
CA ALA A 395 -10.12 -24.47 -9.32
C ALA A 395 -10.00 -23.64 -8.03
N LEU A 396 -8.78 -23.47 -7.47
CA LEU A 396 -8.52 -22.57 -6.34
C LEU A 396 -8.90 -21.13 -6.67
N ARG A 397 -8.54 -20.63 -7.85
CA ARG A 397 -8.86 -19.26 -8.28
C ARG A 397 -10.38 -19.04 -8.41
N ASP A 398 -11.11 -20.01 -8.93
CA ASP A 398 -12.57 -19.93 -9.07
C ASP A 398 -13.27 -20.09 -7.72
N CYS A 399 -12.79 -20.96 -6.84
CA CYS A 399 -13.26 -21.09 -5.47
C CYS A 399 -13.02 -19.79 -4.69
N CYS A 400 -11.85 -19.15 -4.85
CA CYS A 400 -11.51 -17.89 -4.18
C CYS A 400 -12.48 -16.76 -4.54
N VAL A 401 -12.85 -16.62 -5.82
CA VAL A 401 -13.86 -15.63 -6.26
C VAL A 401 -15.17 -15.85 -5.53
N LYS A 402 -15.66 -17.09 -5.52
CA LYS A 402 -16.91 -17.45 -4.85
C LYS A 402 -16.82 -17.18 -3.35
N TYR A 403 -15.72 -17.58 -2.70
CA TYR A 403 -15.47 -17.37 -1.28
C TYR A 403 -15.51 -15.89 -0.92
N PHE A 404 -14.81 -15.06 -1.69
CA PHE A 404 -14.74 -13.62 -1.48
C PHE A 404 -16.13 -12.98 -1.54
N LEU A 405 -16.92 -13.30 -2.57
CA LEU A 405 -18.27 -12.74 -2.77
C LEU A 405 -19.22 -13.14 -1.64
N GLN A 406 -19.17 -14.41 -1.20
CA GLN A 406 -20.02 -14.92 -0.12
C GLN A 406 -19.60 -14.39 1.25
N ARG A 407 -18.32 -14.51 1.60
CA ARG A 407 -17.79 -14.11 2.92
C ARG A 407 -18.08 -12.66 3.23
N PHE A 408 -17.94 -11.78 2.24
CA PHE A 408 -18.15 -10.34 2.40
C PHE A 408 -19.52 -9.86 1.92
N GLN A 409 -20.43 -10.79 1.59
CA GLN A 409 -21.82 -10.52 1.18
C GLN A 409 -21.94 -9.37 0.17
N LEU A 410 -21.06 -9.37 -0.84
CA LEU A 410 -20.96 -8.27 -1.81
C LEU A 410 -22.24 -8.10 -2.62
N LYS A 411 -22.86 -6.92 -2.54
CA LYS A 411 -24.10 -6.59 -3.23
C LYS A 411 -23.89 -5.47 -4.24
N PRO A 412 -24.47 -5.56 -5.44
CA PRO A 412 -24.32 -4.51 -6.43
C PRO A 412 -24.93 -3.19 -5.95
N ILE A 413 -24.25 -2.09 -6.22
CA ILE A 413 -24.79 -0.74 -6.01
C ILE A 413 -25.16 -0.08 -7.35
N SER A 414 -26.23 0.72 -7.32
CA SER A 414 -26.60 1.57 -8.46
C SER A 414 -25.52 2.63 -8.71
N ARG A 415 -25.33 3.04 -9.97
CA ARG A 415 -24.46 4.17 -10.32
C ARG A 415 -24.86 5.49 -9.64
N ASN A 416 -26.13 5.63 -9.23
CA ASN A 416 -26.57 6.80 -8.47
C ASN A 416 -25.93 6.89 -7.08
N ASN A 417 -25.42 5.77 -6.57
CA ASN A 417 -24.73 5.66 -5.29
C ASN A 417 -23.19 5.73 -5.42
N TRP A 418 -22.66 5.89 -6.64
CA TRP A 418 -21.25 6.19 -6.84
C TRP A 418 -20.93 7.61 -6.37
N LEU A 419 -19.67 7.84 -5.99
CA LEU A 419 -19.18 9.17 -5.62
C LEU A 419 -19.18 10.08 -6.85
N VAL A 420 -18.74 9.56 -8.00
CA VAL A 420 -18.73 10.30 -9.27
C VAL A 420 -20.04 10.09 -10.02
N LYS A 421 -20.97 11.06 -9.90
CA LYS A 421 -22.29 11.01 -10.56
C LYS A 421 -22.24 11.33 -12.06
N LYS A 422 -21.38 12.27 -12.45
CA LYS A 422 -21.17 12.70 -13.84
C LYS A 422 -19.67 12.83 -14.08
N PRO A 423 -19.02 11.84 -14.71
CA PRO A 423 -17.59 11.90 -14.92
C PRO A 423 -17.27 13.02 -15.91
N HIS A 424 -16.57 14.05 -15.44
CA HIS A 424 -15.82 14.94 -16.33
C HIS A 424 -14.61 14.18 -16.88
N ALA A 425 -14.05 14.67 -17.99
CA ALA A 425 -12.83 14.09 -18.56
C ALA A 425 -11.67 14.26 -17.56
N GLY A 426 -11.36 13.21 -16.79
CA GLY A 426 -10.10 13.07 -16.06
C GLY A 426 -9.04 12.42 -16.94
N TYR A 427 -7.77 12.65 -16.62
CA TYR A 427 -6.66 12.02 -17.33
C TYR A 427 -6.46 10.60 -16.78
N SER A 428 -7.00 9.60 -17.49
CA SER A 428 -6.57 8.21 -17.30
C SER A 428 -5.44 7.92 -18.30
N MET A 429 -4.20 8.26 -17.95
CA MET A 429 -3.05 7.74 -18.69
C MET A 429 -3.03 6.23 -18.47
N ASN A 430 -3.42 5.46 -19.49
CA ASN A 430 -3.22 4.01 -19.50
C ASN A 430 -1.76 3.74 -19.12
N SER A 431 -1.54 2.83 -18.17
CA SER A 431 -0.22 2.33 -17.74
C SER A 431 0.68 1.80 -18.87
N LYS A 432 0.18 1.78 -20.12
CA LYS A 432 0.92 1.47 -21.34
C LYS A 432 2.17 2.34 -21.55
N TRP A 433 2.22 3.58 -21.05
CA TRP A 433 3.41 4.43 -21.17
C TRP A 433 4.54 4.03 -20.20
N PHE A 434 4.20 3.50 -19.00
CA PHE A 434 5.18 2.95 -18.06
C PHE A 434 5.72 1.58 -18.47
N GLY A 435 4.94 0.80 -19.24
CA GLY A 435 5.38 -0.48 -19.81
C GLY A 435 6.58 -0.37 -20.76
N GLN A 436 6.94 0.85 -21.20
CA GLN A 436 8.10 1.07 -22.06
C GLN A 436 9.43 1.00 -21.29
N ARG A 437 9.45 1.26 -19.96
CA ARG A 437 10.66 1.16 -19.14
C ARG A 437 11.00 -0.30 -18.80
N ASN A 438 9.99 -1.12 -18.49
CA ASN A 438 10.16 -2.55 -18.23
C ASN A 438 10.56 -3.36 -19.47
N LYS A 439 10.17 -2.89 -20.66
CA LYS A 439 10.52 -3.55 -21.93
C LYS A 439 12.03 -3.65 -22.21
N TYR A 440 12.85 -2.83 -21.55
CA TYR A 440 14.30 -2.79 -21.77
C TYR A 440 15.13 -3.30 -20.59
N PHE A 441 14.51 -3.61 -19.44
CA PHE A 441 15.23 -4.16 -18.29
C PHE A 441 14.65 -5.51 -17.92
N CYS A 442 15.45 -6.54 -18.19
CA CYS A 442 15.06 -7.93 -18.12
C CYS A 442 15.03 -8.45 -16.67
N THR A 443 16.07 -8.22 -15.86
CA THR A 443 16.21 -8.75 -14.47
C THR A 443 16.67 -7.68 -13.47
N TYR A 444 16.59 -7.95 -12.16
CA TYR A 444 17.10 -7.03 -11.11
C TYR A 444 18.62 -6.93 -11.14
N ASN A 445 19.32 -8.06 -11.30
CA ASN A 445 20.78 -8.09 -11.34
C ASN A 445 21.34 -7.32 -12.54
N GLU A 446 20.69 -7.37 -13.70
CA GLU A 446 21.08 -6.53 -14.85
C GLU A 446 20.90 -5.04 -14.55
N ARG A 447 19.81 -4.64 -13.88
CA ARG A 447 19.63 -3.22 -13.48
C ARG A 447 20.74 -2.76 -12.53
N LYS A 448 21.11 -3.59 -11.55
CA LYS A 448 22.21 -3.29 -10.62
C LYS A 448 23.57 -3.22 -11.30
N LEU A 449 23.82 -4.13 -12.25
CA LEU A 449 25.02 -4.07 -13.07
C LEU A 449 25.07 -2.76 -13.86
N LEU A 450 23.97 -2.38 -14.52
CA LEU A 450 23.90 -1.13 -15.25
C LEU A 450 24.13 0.09 -14.35
N GLU A 451 23.59 0.12 -13.13
CA GLU A 451 23.85 1.21 -12.16
C GLU A 451 25.34 1.38 -11.84
N SER A 452 26.12 0.29 -11.82
CA SER A 452 27.56 0.29 -11.56
C SER A 452 28.43 0.76 -12.73
N LEU A 453 27.85 0.85 -13.93
CA LEU A 453 28.57 1.25 -15.14
C LEU A 453 28.78 2.78 -15.22
N SER A 454 29.78 3.18 -16.00
CA SER A 454 29.97 4.57 -16.41
C SER A 454 28.74 5.09 -17.17
N TRP A 455 28.56 6.40 -17.24
CA TRP A 455 27.43 6.99 -17.99
C TRP A 455 27.47 6.61 -19.49
N GLU A 456 28.66 6.55 -20.09
CA GLU A 456 28.86 6.13 -21.49
C GLU A 456 28.43 4.68 -21.69
N ASP A 457 28.88 3.78 -20.81
CA ASP A 457 28.51 2.37 -20.84
C ASP A 457 27.02 2.15 -20.57
N LYS A 458 26.39 2.96 -19.71
CA LYS A 458 24.94 2.92 -19.45
C LYS A 458 24.13 3.27 -20.68
N ILE A 459 24.64 4.17 -21.51
CA ILE A 459 23.99 4.59 -22.75
C ILE A 459 24.12 3.50 -23.81
N VAL A 460 25.33 2.94 -23.97
CA VAL A 460 25.63 1.87 -24.94
C VAL A 460 24.95 0.54 -24.56
N LYS A 461 24.80 0.23 -23.27
CA LYS A 461 24.18 -1.02 -22.80
C LYS A 461 22.76 -0.86 -22.29
N GLY A 462 22.23 0.36 -22.30
CA GLY A 462 20.93 0.69 -21.72
C GLY A 462 19.78 0.68 -22.71
N CYS A 463 18.61 1.10 -22.23
CA CYS A 463 17.35 1.09 -22.96
C CYS A 463 17.32 1.95 -24.24
N LEU A 464 18.28 2.86 -24.38
CA LEU A 464 18.40 3.74 -25.55
C LEU A 464 19.34 3.16 -26.61
N ASN A 465 20.03 2.04 -26.36
CA ASN A 465 21.04 1.53 -27.28
C ASN A 465 20.46 1.28 -28.67
N GLN A 466 19.30 0.62 -28.77
CA GLN A 466 18.67 0.39 -30.08
C GLN A 466 18.32 1.70 -30.79
N TRP A 467 17.89 2.72 -30.04
CA TRP A 467 17.57 4.03 -30.60
C TRP A 467 18.84 4.77 -31.05
N ILE A 468 19.95 4.60 -30.32
CA ILE A 468 21.27 5.14 -30.65
C ILE A 468 21.85 4.41 -31.86
N ASP A 469 21.79 3.09 -31.92
CA ASP A 469 22.22 2.28 -33.05
C ASP A 469 21.44 2.67 -34.32
N GLU A 470 20.12 2.83 -34.22
CA GLU A 470 19.28 3.35 -35.30
C GLU A 470 19.67 4.78 -35.72
N HIS A 471 20.00 5.65 -34.76
CA HIS A 471 20.44 7.02 -35.03
C HIS A 471 21.84 7.09 -35.65
N VAL A 472 22.77 6.24 -35.20
CA VAL A 472 24.14 6.13 -35.69
C VAL A 472 24.14 5.53 -37.10
N LEU A 473 23.38 4.46 -37.33
CA LEU A 473 23.21 3.84 -38.65
C LEU A 473 22.50 4.77 -39.64
N GLY A 474 21.53 5.57 -39.19
CA GLY A 474 20.84 6.58 -40.00
C GLY A 474 21.67 7.81 -40.36
N ASN A 475 22.70 8.13 -39.56
CA ASN A 475 23.58 9.30 -39.74
C ASN A 475 25.01 8.96 -40.18
N VAL A 476 25.31 7.71 -40.59
CA VAL A 476 26.60 7.37 -41.21
C VAL A 476 26.80 8.24 -42.45
N GLY A 477 27.68 9.25 -42.35
CA GLY A 477 27.98 10.19 -43.43
C GLY A 477 27.29 11.56 -43.36
N LYS A 478 26.45 11.83 -42.36
CA LYS A 478 25.88 13.17 -42.09
C LYS A 478 26.34 13.66 -40.73
N GLY A 479 27.53 14.26 -40.69
CA GLY A 479 28.03 14.89 -39.46
C GLY A 479 27.18 16.10 -39.10
N CYS A 480 26.31 15.96 -38.10
CA CYS A 480 25.73 17.12 -37.41
C CYS A 480 26.63 17.45 -36.22
N VAL A 481 27.58 18.37 -36.44
CA VAL A 481 28.34 19.00 -35.37
C VAL A 481 27.59 20.27 -34.96
N LEU A 482 27.12 20.33 -33.72
CA LEU A 482 26.71 21.59 -33.11
C LEU A 482 27.98 22.31 -32.64
N GLU A 483 28.48 23.23 -33.45
CA GLU A 483 29.55 24.14 -33.04
C GLU A 483 28.97 25.17 -32.05
N GLY A 484 29.21 24.95 -30.76
CA GLY A 484 29.01 25.98 -29.75
C GLY A 484 30.03 27.10 -29.94
N ALA A 485 29.61 28.36 -29.80
CA ALA A 485 30.52 29.51 -29.87
C ALA A 485 31.68 29.34 -28.87
N PRO A 486 32.94 29.64 -29.25
CA PRO A 486 34.11 29.42 -28.41
C PRO A 486 34.12 30.48 -27.30
N GLY A 487 33.50 30.15 -26.18
CA GLY A 487 33.45 30.98 -24.99
C GLY A 487 33.16 30.14 -23.76
N ASN A 488 34.24 29.61 -23.17
CA ASN A 488 34.31 28.98 -21.84
C ASN A 488 33.13 28.08 -21.44
N LEU A 489 33.25 26.78 -21.69
CA LEU A 489 32.64 25.76 -20.85
C LEU A 489 33.51 24.50 -20.78
N ASP A 490 33.70 24.00 -19.56
CA ASP A 490 33.76 22.57 -19.26
C ASP A 490 32.43 21.94 -19.72
N CYS A 491 32.29 21.73 -21.03
CA CYS A 491 31.09 21.15 -21.64
C CYS A 491 31.25 19.63 -21.70
N ARG A 492 30.63 18.93 -20.74
CA ARG A 492 30.27 17.53 -20.93
C ARG A 492 29.22 17.46 -22.04
N LEU A 493 29.47 16.66 -23.07
CA LEU A 493 28.57 16.42 -24.20
C LEU A 493 27.17 16.04 -23.71
N CYS A 494 26.19 16.92 -23.93
CA CYS A 494 24.76 16.60 -23.82
C CYS A 494 24.22 16.29 -25.21
N ILE A 495 23.76 15.05 -25.42
CA ILE A 495 22.91 14.71 -26.55
C ILE A 495 21.48 15.11 -26.16
N ILE A 496 20.98 16.20 -26.75
CA ILE A 496 19.57 16.59 -26.64
C ILE A 496 18.89 16.17 -27.94
N GLY A 497 18.14 15.08 -27.89
CA GLY A 497 17.17 14.75 -28.95
C GLY A 497 15.93 15.61 -28.75
N ALA A 498 15.53 16.34 -29.79
CA ALA A 498 14.23 17.01 -29.83
C ALA A 498 13.12 15.95 -29.76
N VAL A 499 12.17 16.14 -28.83
CA VAL A 499 10.89 15.43 -28.79
C VAL A 499 9.85 16.22 -29.56
#